data_AF-K2KCM1-F1
#
_entry.id   AF-K2KCM1-F1
#
_cell.length_a   1.000
_cell.length_b   1.000
_cell.length_c   1.000
_cell.angle_alpha   90.00
_cell.angle_beta   90.00
_cell.angle_gamma   90.00
#
_symmetry.space_group_name_H-M   'P 1'
#
loop_
_entity.id
_entity.type
_entity.pdbx_description
1 polymer ?
#
loop_
_entity_poly.entity_id
_entity_poly.type
_entity_poly.pdbx_seq_one_letter_code
_entity_poly.pdbx_strand_id
1 'polypeptide(L)'
;MNYDEYIEKLRKYSSDEVVARLVSHFDKWKSDNTNAVELADSIERFFGNSWITSEETHSHLYRLWSSFKTQAILGIGGMTMNERLYWFGLSERFENASEPEQKVIYAKLCANT
;
A
#
# COMPACT_ATOMS: atom_id res chain seq x y z
N MET A 1 -10.13 4.66 3.87
CA MET A 1 -9.59 3.31 4.07
C MET A 1 -8.10 3.39 3.89
N ASN A 2 -7.31 3.22 4.95
CA ASN A 2 -5.85 3.25 4.88
C ASN A 2 -5.28 1.92 4.37
N TYR A 3 -3.95 1.85 4.29
CA TYR A 3 -3.20 0.71 3.80
C TYR A 3 -3.51 -0.59 4.55
N ASP A 4 -3.53 -0.56 5.87
CA ASP A 4 -3.78 -1.73 6.71
C ASP A 4 -5.22 -2.20 6.60
N GLU A 5 -6.17 -1.27 6.58
CA GLU A 5 -7.58 -1.58 6.36
C GLU A 5 -7.81 -2.24 4.98
N TYR A 6 -7.05 -1.84 3.96
CA TYR A 6 -7.11 -2.49 2.64
C TYR A 6 -6.57 -3.92 2.67
N ILE A 7 -5.44 -4.16 3.33
CA ILE A 7 -4.90 -5.52 3.52
C ILE A 7 -5.92 -6.42 4.23
N GLU A 8 -6.57 -5.91 5.28
CA GLU A 8 -7.58 -6.66 6.01
C GLU A 8 -8.83 -6.98 5.15
N LYS A 9 -9.15 -6.14 4.15
CA LYS A 9 -10.18 -6.49 3.15
C LYS A 9 -9.70 -7.60 2.22
N LEU A 10 -8.45 -7.55 1.76
CA LEU A 10 -7.87 -8.59 0.89
C LEU A 10 -7.83 -9.96 1.58
N ARG A 11 -7.46 -10.00 2.87
CA ARG A 11 -7.36 -11.24 3.66
C ARG A 11 -8.67 -12.03 3.71
N LYS A 12 -9.83 -11.38 3.54
CA LYS A 12 -11.13 -12.07 3.47
C LYS A 12 -11.29 -12.96 2.23
N TYR A 13 -10.49 -12.73 1.21
CA TYR A 13 -10.49 -13.46 -0.06
C TYR A 13 -9.22 -14.28 -0.26
N SER A 14 -8.38 -14.46 0.77
CA SER A 14 -7.08 -15.15 0.67
C SER A 14 -7.17 -16.66 0.43
N SER A 15 -8.39 -17.22 0.35
CA SER A 15 -8.59 -18.57 -0.18
C SER A 15 -8.28 -18.66 -1.68
N ASP A 16 -8.33 -17.53 -2.41
CA ASP A 16 -7.80 -17.42 -3.76
C ASP A 16 -6.27 -17.17 -3.67
N GLU A 17 -5.48 -18.05 -4.30
CA GLU A 17 -4.02 -18.01 -4.25
C GLU A 17 -3.44 -16.71 -4.85
N VAL A 18 -4.11 -16.15 -5.85
CA VAL A 18 -3.72 -14.86 -6.44
C VAL A 18 -3.91 -13.76 -5.41
N VAL A 19 -5.05 -13.74 -4.71
CA VAL A 19 -5.26 -12.77 -3.63
C VAL A 19 -4.28 -12.97 -2.47
N ALA A 20 -3.97 -14.21 -2.10
CA ALA A 20 -2.96 -14.50 -1.06
C ALA A 20 -1.56 -13.96 -1.43
N ARG A 21 -1.17 -14.05 -2.70
CA ARG A 21 0.06 -13.44 -3.23
C ARG A 21 0.01 -11.92 -3.17
N LEU A 22 -1.14 -11.31 -3.45
CA LEU A 22 -1.34 -9.87 -3.33
C LEU A 22 -1.17 -9.40 -1.88
N VAL A 23 -1.79 -10.10 -0.92
CA VAL A 23 -1.61 -9.83 0.52
C VAL A 23 -0.13 -9.90 0.91
N SER A 24 0.56 -10.96 0.48
CA SER A 24 2.00 -11.13 0.75
C SER A 24 2.85 -10.00 0.17
N HIS A 25 2.48 -9.48 -1.01
CA HIS A 25 3.16 -8.34 -1.62
C HIS A 25 2.99 -7.08 -0.78
N PHE A 26 1.78 -6.81 -0.29
CA PHE A 26 1.51 -5.69 0.61
C PHE A 26 2.21 -5.85 1.97
N ASP A 27 2.17 -7.03 2.58
CA ASP A 27 2.83 -7.26 3.87
C ASP A 27 4.36 -7.03 3.76
N LYS A 28 4.96 -7.44 2.63
CA LYS A 28 6.39 -7.22 2.35
C LYS A 28 6.73 -5.75 2.09
N TRP A 29 5.86 -4.99 1.43
CA TRP A 29 6.19 -3.62 1.05
C TRP A 29 6.55 -2.75 2.24
N LYS A 30 5.89 -2.91 3.40
CA LYS A 30 6.20 -2.10 4.59
C LYS A 30 7.67 -2.16 5.00
N SER A 31 8.36 -3.27 4.77
CA SER A 31 9.77 -3.46 5.15
C SER A 31 10.75 -3.37 3.98
N ASP A 32 10.27 -3.22 2.74
CA ASP A 32 11.13 -3.05 1.57
C ASP A 32 11.57 -1.60 1.33
N ASN A 33 12.46 -1.44 0.35
CA ASN A 33 13.08 -0.16 -0.01
C ASN A 33 12.33 0.61 -1.10
N THR A 34 11.18 0.12 -1.56
CA THR A 34 10.40 0.80 -2.62
C THR A 34 9.50 1.88 -2.03
N ASN A 35 9.25 2.96 -2.75
CA ASN A 35 8.39 4.05 -2.29
C ASN A 35 6.91 3.83 -2.66
N ALA A 36 6.04 4.75 -2.22
CA ALA A 36 4.59 4.69 -2.44
C ALA A 36 4.19 4.72 -3.93
N VAL A 37 4.98 5.38 -4.79
CA VAL A 37 4.73 5.41 -6.24
C VAL A 37 5.09 4.07 -6.87
N GLU A 38 6.23 3.50 -6.50
CA GLU A 38 6.67 2.18 -6.96
C GLU A 38 5.70 1.06 -6.52
N LEU A 39 5.14 1.17 -5.31
CA LEU A 39 4.04 0.32 -4.86
C LEU A 39 2.86 0.42 -5.83
N ALA A 40 2.43 1.64 -6.17
CA ALA A 40 1.28 1.81 -7.03
C ALA A 40 1.47 1.12 -8.38
N ASP A 41 2.63 1.32 -9.00
CA ASP A 41 2.98 0.70 -10.27
C ASP A 41 2.98 -0.83 -10.19
N SER A 42 3.52 -1.39 -9.10
CA SER A 42 3.54 -2.83 -8.85
C SER A 42 2.13 -3.40 -8.74
N ILE A 43 1.23 -2.74 -8.01
CA ILE A 43 -0.14 -3.19 -7.80
C ILE A 43 -0.99 -3.06 -9.07
N GLU A 44 -0.83 -1.97 -9.84
CA GLU A 44 -1.51 -1.85 -11.15
C GLU A 44 -1.10 -2.98 -12.10
N ARG A 45 0.20 -3.30 -12.15
CA ARG A 45 0.70 -4.45 -12.94
C ARG A 45 0.14 -5.77 -12.43
N PHE A 46 -0.02 -5.93 -11.12
CA PHE A 46 -0.61 -7.11 -10.54
C PHE A 46 -2.05 -7.31 -11.03
N PHE A 47 -2.89 -6.27 -10.91
CA PHE A 47 -4.29 -6.35 -11.35
C PHE A 47 -4.45 -6.52 -12.87
N GLY A 48 -3.52 -5.96 -13.66
CA GLY A 48 -3.51 -6.10 -15.11
C GLY A 48 -3.04 -7.46 -15.64
N ASN A 49 -2.25 -8.21 -14.86
CA ASN A 49 -1.62 -9.46 -15.30
C ASN A 49 -2.07 -10.71 -14.53
N SER A 50 -2.93 -10.56 -13.51
CA SER A 50 -3.31 -11.67 -12.65
C SER A 50 -4.76 -12.06 -12.84
N TRP A 51 -5.01 -13.38 -12.86
CA TRP A 51 -6.34 -13.94 -12.99
C TRP A 51 -6.92 -14.28 -11.61
N ILE A 52 -7.54 -13.31 -10.96
CA ILE A 52 -8.38 -13.58 -9.78
C ILE A 52 -9.61 -14.35 -10.27
N THR A 53 -9.91 -15.50 -9.65
CA THR A 53 -10.88 -16.48 -10.19
C THR A 53 -12.30 -15.89 -10.32
N SER A 54 -12.67 -15.02 -9.39
CA SER A 54 -13.94 -14.32 -9.38
C SER A 54 -13.79 -12.90 -9.93
N GLU A 55 -14.48 -12.61 -11.02
CA GLU A 55 -14.53 -11.27 -11.62
C GLU A 55 -15.17 -10.23 -10.69
N GLU A 56 -16.15 -10.65 -9.88
CA GLU A 56 -16.75 -9.81 -8.84
C GLU A 56 -15.71 -9.45 -7.77
N THR A 57 -14.92 -10.43 -7.31
CA THR A 57 -13.84 -10.22 -6.34
C THR A 57 -12.77 -9.31 -6.93
N HIS A 58 -12.35 -9.55 -8.18
CA HIS A 58 -11.38 -8.72 -8.88
C HIS A 58 -11.86 -7.26 -8.93
N SER A 59 -13.06 -7.04 -9.47
CA SER A 59 -13.65 -5.70 -9.64
C SER A 59 -13.82 -4.98 -8.31
N HIS A 60 -14.26 -5.71 -7.27
CA HIS A 60 -14.42 -5.15 -5.93
C HIS A 60 -13.09 -4.69 -5.33
N LEU A 61 -12.08 -5.56 -5.36
CA LEU A 61 -10.75 -5.26 -4.81
C LEU A 61 -10.05 -4.16 -5.60
N TYR A 62 -10.17 -4.16 -6.94
CA TYR A 62 -9.59 -3.10 -7.77
C TYR A 62 -10.25 -1.74 -7.49
N ARG A 63 -11.57 -1.67 -7.28
CA ARG A 63 -12.25 -0.43 -6.91
C ARG A 63 -11.77 0.10 -5.55
N LEU A 64 -11.59 -0.79 -4.58
CA LEU A 64 -11.04 -0.45 -3.27
C LEU A 64 -9.61 0.10 -3.38
N TRP A 65 -8.75 -0.60 -4.15
CA TRP A 65 -7.39 -0.16 -4.45
C TRP A 65 -7.37 1.22 -5.14
N SER A 66 -8.16 1.40 -6.20
CA SER A 66 -8.20 2.65 -6.97
C SER A 66 -8.60 3.84 -6.10
N SER A 67 -9.54 3.65 -5.18
CA SER A 67 -9.93 4.67 -4.20
C SER A 67 -8.79 4.99 -3.22
N PHE A 68 -8.10 3.97 -2.70
CA PHE A 68 -6.92 4.16 -1.85
C PHE A 68 -5.80 4.88 -2.59
N LYS A 69 -5.41 4.41 -3.79
CA LYS A 69 -4.37 5.02 -4.64
C LYS A 69 -4.66 6.49 -4.90
N THR A 70 -5.90 6.84 -5.23
CA THR A 70 -6.29 8.23 -5.51
C THR A 70 -6.09 9.13 -4.29
N GLN A 71 -6.50 8.67 -3.11
CA GLN A 71 -6.40 9.46 -1.88
C GLN A 71 -4.97 9.50 -1.34
N ALA A 72 -4.35 8.34 -1.13
CA ALA A 72 -3.09 8.19 -0.41
C ALA A 72 -1.83 8.39 -1.26
N ILE A 73 -1.88 8.06 -2.56
CA ILE A 73 -0.70 8.05 -3.43
C ILE A 73 -0.72 9.25 -4.40
N LEU A 74 -1.81 9.46 -5.14
CA LEU A 74 -1.89 10.61 -6.05
C LEU A 74 -1.96 11.95 -5.29
N GLY A 75 -2.60 11.94 -4.11
CA GLY A 75 -2.66 13.11 -3.22
C GLY A 75 -1.43 13.31 -2.33
N ILE A 76 -0.43 12.42 -2.38
CA ILE A 76 0.66 12.36 -1.37
C ILE A 76 1.45 13.67 -1.27
N GLY A 77 1.61 14.40 -2.38
CA GLY A 77 2.34 15.67 -2.41
C GLY A 77 1.69 16.79 -1.60
N GLY A 78 0.37 16.72 -1.38
CA GLY A 78 -0.38 17.68 -0.56
C GLY A 78 -0.44 17.32 0.93
N MET A 79 0.11 16.16 1.32
CA MET A 79 0.01 15.64 2.68
C MET A 79 1.20 16.03 3.55
N THR A 80 0.91 16.33 4.81
CA THR A 80 1.88 16.36 5.90
C THR A 80 2.46 14.96 6.16
N MET A 81 3.62 14.88 6.82
CA MET A 81 4.22 13.59 7.14
C MET A 81 3.31 12.71 8.03
N ASN A 82 2.59 13.31 8.98
CA ASN A 82 1.65 12.57 9.85
C ASN A 82 0.50 11.94 9.07
N GLU A 83 -0.06 12.66 8.10
CA GLU A 83 -1.10 12.10 7.22
C GLU A 83 -0.56 10.95 6.39
N ARG A 84 0.67 11.06 5.86
CA ARG A 84 1.31 9.96 5.13
C ARG A 84 1.52 8.74 6.04
N LEU A 85 2.05 8.93 7.24
CA LEU A 85 2.23 7.85 8.22
C LEU A 85 0.91 7.15 8.56
N TYR A 86 -0.18 7.91 8.71
CA TYR A 86 -1.53 7.37 8.93
C TYR A 86 -2.03 6.56 7.74
N TRP A 87 -1.94 7.10 6.51
CA TRP A 87 -2.41 6.42 5.30
C TRP A 87 -1.68 5.11 5.03
N PHE A 88 -0.39 5.03 5.36
CA PHE A 88 0.46 3.86 5.10
C PHE A 88 0.68 2.96 6.33
N GLY A 89 0.09 3.30 7.48
CA GLY A 89 0.21 2.50 8.70
C GLY A 89 1.66 2.37 9.18
N LEU A 90 2.41 3.47 9.19
CA LEU A 90 3.84 3.51 9.51
C LEU A 90 4.17 4.34 10.77
N SER A 91 3.17 4.87 11.47
CA SER A 91 3.39 5.72 12.65
C SER A 91 4.25 5.05 13.72
N GLU A 92 3.93 3.81 14.09
CA GLU A 92 4.70 3.07 15.12
C GLU A 92 6.15 2.82 14.69
N ARG A 93 6.39 2.47 13.41
CA ARG A 93 7.76 2.32 12.88
C ARG A 93 8.53 3.63 12.96
N PHE A 94 7.88 4.75 12.64
CA PHE A 94 8.50 6.07 12.64
C PHE A 94 8.82 6.57 14.05
N GLU A 95 7.90 6.39 15.00
CA GLU A 95 8.08 6.80 16.39
C GLU A 95 9.24 6.06 17.07
N ASN A 96 9.46 4.78 16.71
CA ASN A 96 10.53 3.96 17.25
C ASN A 96 11.83 4.01 16.41
N ALA A 97 11.85 4.76 15.31
CA ALA A 97 12.99 4.83 14.40
C ALA A 97 14.08 5.80 14.89
N SER A 98 15.34 5.48 14.59
CA SER A 98 16.45 6.43 14.67
C SER A 98 16.37 7.48 13.56
N GLU A 99 17.08 8.60 13.67
CA GLU A 99 17.08 9.64 12.61
C GLU A 99 17.42 9.10 11.20
N PRO A 100 18.43 8.22 11.01
CA PRO A 100 18.68 7.64 9.70
C PRO A 100 17.51 6.81 9.17
N GLU A 101 16.85 6.04 10.05
CA GLU A 101 15.71 5.20 9.69
C GLU A 101 14.47 6.05 9.38
N GLN A 102 14.26 7.16 10.10
CA GLN A 102 13.22 8.12 9.76
C GLN A 102 13.41 8.65 8.33
N LYS A 103 14.64 8.98 7.92
CA LYS A 103 14.92 9.41 6.52
C LYS A 103 14.56 8.35 5.48
N VAL A 104 14.73 7.06 5.81
CA VAL A 104 14.25 5.96 4.95
C VAL A 104 12.73 5.99 4.83
N ILE A 105 12.01 6.23 5.93
CA ILE A 105 10.55 6.35 5.92
C ILE A 105 10.09 7.62 5.17
N TYR A 106 10.79 8.75 5.30
CA TYR A 106 10.56 9.95 4.48
C TYR A 106 10.69 9.60 2.99
N ALA A 107 11.74 8.87 2.59
CA ALA A 107 11.95 8.46 1.20
C ALA A 107 10.83 7.56 0.70
N LYS A 108 10.46 6.57 1.51
CA LYS A 108 9.37 5.62 1.21
C LYS A 108 8.04 6.34 0.99
N LEU A 109 7.79 7.41 1.73
CA LEU A 109 6.57 8.22 1.66
C LEU A 109 6.72 9.46 0.78
N CYS A 110 7.73 9.52 -0.09
CA CYS A 110 7.97 10.61 -1.04
C CYS A 110 8.04 12.00 -0.37
N ALA A 111 8.53 12.05 0.86
CA ALA A 111 8.62 13.24 1.71
C ALA A 111 10.05 13.80 1.80
N ASN A 112 10.95 13.31 0.94
CA ASN A 112 12.29 13.86 0.77
C ASN A 112 12.20 15.14 -0.06
N THR A 113 12.03 16.27 0.62
CA THR A 113 12.41 17.59 0.12
C THR A 113 13.86 17.88 0.48
#